data_AF-A0A2A4JIM2-F1
#
_entry.id   AF-A0A2A4JIM2-F1
#
_cell.length_a   1.000
_cell.length_b   1.000
_cell.length_c   1.000
_cell.angle_alpha   90.00
_cell.angle_beta   90.00
_cell.angle_gamma   90.00
#
_symmetry.space_group_name_H-M   'P 1'
#
loop_
_entity.id
_entity.type
_entity.pdbx_description
1 polymer ?
#
loop_
_entity_poly.entity_id
_entity_poly.type
_entity_poly.pdbx_seq_one_letter_code
_entity_poly.pdbx_strand_id
1 'polypeptide(L)'
;MSESLTLEELRRLAENYVKDVKEGWDISNGWGDSPYVVSKAAVNAYTFLLHRRLQEKGIIVNCVHPGYVMSDMTRGAGTISPDDAAALPVKLALDPWGAGLYVWHNGSAVPWDGPDPRVYIDGRKA
;
A
#
# COMPACT_ATOMS: atom_id res chain seq x y z
N MET A 1 -11.18 -4.03 -4.82
CA MET A 1 -11.34 -4.42 -3.37
C MET A 1 -12.78 -4.83 -3.12
N SER A 2 -13.03 -5.91 -2.35
CA SER A 2 -14.39 -6.28 -1.96
C SER A 2 -15.10 -5.11 -1.26
N GLU A 3 -16.26 -4.71 -1.77
CA GLU A 3 -17.10 -3.66 -1.16
C GLU A 3 -17.59 -4.05 0.24
N SER A 4 -17.57 -5.35 0.54
CA SER A 4 -18.02 -5.91 1.82
C SER A 4 -16.92 -6.13 2.84
N LEU A 5 -15.62 -5.93 2.51
CA LEU A 5 -14.55 -6.13 3.48
C LEU A 5 -14.79 -5.23 4.69
N THR A 6 -14.75 -5.83 5.89
CA THR A 6 -14.89 -5.17 7.19
C THR A 6 -13.55 -5.07 7.93
N LEU A 7 -13.51 -4.23 8.97
CA LEU A 7 -12.33 -4.13 9.85
C LEU A 7 -12.03 -5.45 10.57
N GLU A 8 -13.07 -6.17 10.99
CA GLU A 8 -12.90 -7.43 11.73
C GLU A 8 -12.34 -8.54 10.84
N GLU A 9 -12.80 -8.63 9.58
CA GLU A 9 -12.23 -9.56 8.60
C GLU A 9 -10.77 -9.23 8.30
N LEU A 10 -10.42 -7.94 8.14
CA LEU A 10 -9.03 -7.53 7.93
C LEU A 10 -8.14 -7.88 9.13
N ARG A 11 -8.65 -7.66 10.36
CA ARG A 11 -7.94 -8.03 11.60
C ARG A 11 -7.69 -9.53 11.65
N ARG A 12 -8.73 -10.33 11.37
CA ARG A 12 -8.62 -11.79 11.33
C ARG A 12 -7.63 -12.27 10.26
N LEU A 13 -7.57 -11.63 9.09
CA LEU A 13 -6.55 -11.94 8.07
C LEU A 13 -5.13 -11.69 8.59
N ALA A 14 -4.89 -10.57 9.27
CA ALA A 14 -3.59 -10.27 9.87
C ALA A 14 -3.20 -11.27 10.98
N GLU A 15 -4.16 -11.67 11.81
CA GLU A 15 -3.95 -12.69 12.86
C GLU A 15 -3.65 -14.07 12.26
N ASN A 16 -4.38 -14.47 11.21
CA ASN A 16 -4.13 -15.70 10.47
C ASN A 16 -2.73 -15.72 9.86
N TYR A 17 -2.30 -14.62 9.23
CA TYR A 17 -0.94 -14.51 8.69
C TYR A 17 0.12 -14.75 9.78
N VAL A 18 0.00 -14.09 10.93
CA VAL A 18 0.94 -14.27 12.06
C VAL A 18 0.94 -15.70 12.57
N LYS A 19 -0.21 -16.36 12.59
CA LYS A 19 -0.31 -17.79 12.95
C LYS A 19 0.41 -18.67 11.92
N ASP A 20 0.12 -18.48 10.64
CA ASP A 20 0.69 -19.29 9.56
C ASP A 20 2.22 -19.14 9.50
N VAL A 21 2.76 -17.94 9.74
CA VAL A 21 4.21 -17.73 9.86
C VAL A 21 4.81 -18.54 11.01
N LYS A 22 4.15 -18.56 12.18
CA LYS A 22 4.64 -19.33 13.35
C LYS A 22 4.61 -20.83 13.10
N GLU A 23 3.67 -21.30 12.30
CA GLU A 23 3.50 -22.71 11.95
C GLU A 23 4.34 -23.11 10.71
N GLY A 24 4.90 -22.14 9.99
CA GLY A 24 5.70 -22.34 8.78
C GLY A 24 4.87 -22.60 7.52
N TRP A 25 3.63 -22.11 7.48
CA TRP A 25 2.63 -22.36 6.44
C TRP A 25 2.38 -21.14 5.56
N ASP A 26 3.10 -20.04 5.76
CA ASP A 26 2.88 -18.76 5.09
C ASP A 26 2.99 -18.87 3.56
N ILE A 27 4.03 -19.55 3.06
CA ILE A 27 4.18 -19.75 1.61
C ILE A 27 3.15 -20.74 1.07
N SER A 28 2.92 -21.88 1.74
CA SER A 28 1.98 -22.90 1.26
C SER A 28 0.52 -22.42 1.28
N ASN A 29 0.17 -21.52 2.20
CA ASN A 29 -1.15 -20.90 2.28
C ASN A 29 -1.29 -19.67 1.36
N GLY A 30 -0.26 -19.33 0.57
CA GLY A 30 -0.34 -18.31 -0.47
C GLY A 30 -0.12 -16.87 0.00
N TRP A 31 0.41 -16.64 1.20
CA TRP A 31 0.73 -15.29 1.68
C TRP A 31 1.92 -14.65 0.95
N GLY A 32 2.79 -15.48 0.38
CA GLY A 32 4.05 -15.07 -0.24
C GLY A 32 5.23 -15.13 0.72
N ASP A 33 6.41 -14.78 0.22
CA ASP A 33 7.70 -14.93 0.92
C ASP A 33 8.15 -13.66 1.68
N SER A 34 7.33 -12.60 1.67
CA SER A 34 7.71 -11.29 2.21
C SER A 34 6.71 -10.77 3.24
N PRO A 35 7.05 -10.80 4.54
CA PRO A 35 6.23 -10.20 5.60
C PRO A 35 5.97 -8.71 5.38
N TYR A 36 6.93 -8.00 4.78
CA TYR A 36 6.79 -6.60 4.42
C TYR A 36 5.64 -6.40 3.43
N VAL A 37 5.57 -7.22 2.36
CA VAL A 37 4.51 -7.13 1.34
C VAL A 37 3.14 -7.37 1.98
N VAL A 38 3.00 -8.42 2.80
CA VAL A 38 1.73 -8.71 3.51
C VAL A 38 1.33 -7.54 4.42
N SER A 39 2.28 -6.95 5.16
CA SER A 39 2.00 -5.81 6.03
C SER A 39 1.52 -4.58 5.26
N LYS A 40 2.13 -4.29 4.10
CA LYS A 40 1.71 -3.16 3.26
C LYS A 40 0.38 -3.42 2.56
N ALA A 41 0.07 -4.67 2.23
CA ALA A 41 -1.24 -5.05 1.75
C ALA A 41 -2.34 -4.78 2.79
N ALA A 42 -2.08 -5.10 4.07
CA ALA A 42 -2.99 -4.81 5.16
C ALA A 42 -3.18 -3.30 5.38
N VAL A 43 -2.11 -2.49 5.34
CA VAL A 43 -2.19 -1.03 5.41
C VAL A 43 -3.06 -0.48 4.29
N ASN A 44 -2.86 -0.95 3.06
CA ASN A 44 -3.63 -0.47 1.92
C ASN A 44 -5.11 -0.83 2.03
N ALA A 45 -5.45 -2.07 2.41
CA ALA A 45 -6.82 -2.49 2.69
C ALA A 45 -7.48 -1.63 3.79
N TYR A 46 -6.73 -1.31 4.84
CA TYR A 46 -7.21 -0.45 5.92
C TYR A 46 -7.48 0.99 5.49
N THR A 47 -6.65 1.55 4.61
CA THR A 47 -6.90 2.89 4.02
C THR A 47 -8.23 2.94 3.28
N PHE A 48 -8.55 1.93 2.45
CA PHE A 48 -9.83 1.91 1.74
C PHE A 48 -11.04 1.72 2.69
N LEU A 49 -10.87 0.98 3.79
CA LEU A 49 -11.85 0.91 4.88
C LEU A 49 -12.07 2.28 5.53
N LEU A 50 -10.97 2.99 5.85
CA LEU A 50 -11.02 4.33 6.43
C LEU A 50 -11.68 5.33 5.49
N HIS A 51 -11.33 5.32 4.20
CA HIS A 51 -11.99 6.16 3.20
C HIS A 51 -13.51 5.93 3.20
N ARG A 52 -13.97 4.67 3.09
CA ARG A 52 -15.41 4.33 3.14
C ARG A 52 -16.10 4.85 4.40
N ARG A 53 -15.43 4.77 5.54
CA ARG A 53 -15.98 5.19 6.84
C ARG A 53 -16.01 6.72 7.02
N LEU A 54 -15.08 7.44 6.42
CA LEU A 54 -14.84 8.85 6.71
C LEU A 54 -15.25 9.80 5.56
N GLN A 55 -15.55 9.27 4.38
CA GLN A 55 -15.96 10.06 3.22
C GLN A 55 -17.20 10.93 3.50
N GLU A 56 -18.19 10.43 4.26
CA GLU A 56 -19.39 11.19 4.64
C GLU A 56 -19.08 12.40 5.53
N LYS A 57 -17.90 12.40 6.17
CA LYS A 57 -17.40 13.51 7.00
C LYS A 57 -16.51 14.46 6.22
N GLY A 58 -16.38 14.28 4.90
CA GLY A 58 -15.49 15.06 4.04
C GLY A 58 -14.00 14.81 4.30
N ILE A 59 -13.62 13.71 4.98
CA ILE A 59 -12.22 13.37 5.25
C ILE A 59 -11.70 12.49 4.11
N ILE A 60 -10.58 12.91 3.52
CA ILE A 60 -9.93 12.22 2.41
C ILE A 60 -8.85 11.29 2.94
N VAL A 61 -8.80 10.06 2.43
CA VAL A 61 -7.81 9.04 2.79
C VAL A 61 -7.32 8.35 1.52
N ASN A 62 -6.00 8.28 1.33
CA ASN A 62 -5.34 7.71 0.15
C ASN A 62 -4.12 6.87 0.58
N CYS A 63 -3.75 5.89 -0.24
CA CYS A 63 -2.48 5.17 -0.16
C CYS A 63 -1.46 5.79 -1.11
N VAL A 64 -0.20 5.89 -0.68
CA VAL A 64 0.88 6.42 -1.52
C VAL A 64 2.09 5.49 -1.47
N HIS A 65 2.56 5.08 -2.64
CA HIS A 65 3.87 4.46 -2.80
C HIS A 65 4.89 5.57 -3.12
N PRO A 66 5.83 5.89 -2.21
CA PRO A 66 6.76 7.02 -2.37
C PRO A 66 7.91 6.73 -3.35
N GLY A 67 7.99 5.50 -3.86
CA GLY A 67 9.08 5.03 -4.71
C GLY A 67 10.19 4.39 -3.89
N TYR A 68 11.31 4.08 -4.53
CA TYR A 68 12.44 3.43 -3.87
C TYR A 68 13.37 4.49 -3.26
N VAL A 69 13.10 4.89 -2.03
CA VAL A 69 13.73 6.05 -1.38
C VAL A 69 15.11 5.71 -0.80
N MET A 70 16.10 6.57 -1.00
CA MET A 70 17.42 6.52 -0.36
C MET A 70 17.27 6.83 1.14
N SER A 71 17.12 5.80 1.97
CA SER A 71 16.86 5.92 3.40
C SER A 71 17.56 4.81 4.18
N ASP A 72 17.57 4.90 5.51
CA ASP A 72 18.10 3.84 6.36
C ASP A 72 17.38 2.50 6.16
N MET A 73 16.07 2.54 5.88
CA MET A 73 15.26 1.33 5.59
C MET A 73 15.76 0.60 4.34
N THR A 74 16.23 1.34 3.33
CA THR A 74 16.82 0.78 2.10
C THR A 74 18.34 0.70 2.17
N ARG A 75 18.94 1.05 3.31
CA ARG A 75 20.40 1.14 3.51
C ARG A 75 21.08 2.03 2.45
N GLY A 76 20.39 3.10 2.04
CA GLY A 76 20.86 4.03 1.01
C GLY A 76 20.78 3.48 -0.42
N ALA A 77 20.27 2.26 -0.65
CA ALA A 77 20.22 1.66 -1.98
C ALA A 77 19.07 2.16 -2.87
N GLY A 78 18.26 3.10 -2.38
CA GLY A 78 17.18 3.72 -3.14
C GLY A 78 17.65 4.49 -4.37
N THR A 79 16.72 4.86 -5.23
CA THR A 79 16.95 5.67 -6.44
C THR A 79 16.35 7.07 -6.35
N ILE A 80 15.56 7.37 -5.31
CA ILE A 80 14.86 8.65 -5.12
C ILE A 80 15.32 9.29 -3.80
N SER A 81 15.53 10.61 -3.79
CA SER A 81 15.88 11.33 -2.55
C SER A 81 14.69 11.39 -1.57
N PRO A 82 14.92 11.51 -0.25
CA PRO A 82 13.83 11.74 0.70
C PRO A 82 12.96 12.95 0.36
N ASP A 83 13.57 14.05 -0.10
CA ASP A 83 12.86 15.29 -0.45
C ASP A 83 11.93 15.09 -1.65
N ASP A 84 12.42 14.44 -2.71
CA ASP A 84 11.61 14.12 -3.89
C ASP A 84 10.48 13.15 -3.55
N ALA A 85 10.76 12.14 -2.73
CA ALA A 85 9.79 11.15 -2.29
C ALA A 85 8.67 11.76 -1.40
N ALA A 86 8.99 12.80 -0.64
CA ALA A 86 8.03 13.50 0.23
C ALA A 86 7.08 14.43 -0.53
N ALA A 87 7.49 14.94 -1.69
CA ALA A 87 6.71 15.90 -2.47
C ALA A 87 5.29 15.40 -2.79
N LEU A 88 5.16 14.12 -3.18
CA LEU A 88 3.87 13.54 -3.54
C LEU A 88 2.91 13.39 -2.35
N PRO A 89 3.28 12.73 -1.23
CA PRO A 89 2.44 12.68 -0.03
C PRO A 89 2.04 14.06 0.49
N VAL A 90 2.97 15.03 0.50
CA VAL A 90 2.70 16.40 0.94
C VAL A 90 1.68 17.07 0.03
N LYS A 91 1.85 16.94 -1.30
CA LYS A 91 0.88 17.48 -2.26
C LYS A 91 -0.51 16.88 -2.06
N LEU A 92 -0.62 15.55 -1.90
CA LEU A 92 -1.90 14.90 -1.64
C LEU A 92 -2.54 15.32 -0.31
N ALA A 93 -1.74 15.65 0.71
CA ALA A 93 -2.25 16.11 2.00
C ALA A 93 -2.78 17.55 1.94
N LEU A 94 -2.16 18.41 1.13
CA LEU A 94 -2.51 19.84 1.03
C LEU A 94 -3.54 20.16 -0.06
N ASP A 95 -3.48 19.44 -1.19
CA ASP A 95 -4.33 19.63 -2.36
C ASP A 95 -4.68 18.28 -3.01
N PRO A 96 -5.61 17.51 -2.39
CA PRO A 96 -5.98 16.20 -2.88
C PRO A 96 -6.82 16.30 -4.16
N TRP A 97 -6.39 15.60 -5.22
CA TRP A 97 -7.16 15.46 -6.47
C TRP A 97 -8.12 14.26 -6.49
N GLY A 98 -8.23 13.55 -5.36
CA GLY A 98 -9.12 12.40 -5.22
C GLY A 98 -9.02 11.75 -3.86
N ALA A 99 -9.92 10.79 -3.61
CA ALA A 99 -10.03 10.05 -2.36
C ALA A 99 -10.14 8.55 -2.66
N GLY A 100 -9.72 7.71 -1.71
CA GLY A 100 -9.74 6.26 -1.90
C GLY A 100 -8.80 5.79 -3.01
N LEU A 101 -7.74 6.53 -3.29
CA LEU A 101 -6.77 6.22 -4.35
C LEU A 101 -5.62 5.37 -3.80
N TYR A 102 -5.05 4.54 -4.68
CA TYR A 102 -3.70 4.02 -4.53
C TYR A 102 -2.79 4.73 -5.53
N VAL A 103 -1.91 5.60 -5.03
CA VAL A 103 -1.12 6.52 -5.85
C VAL A 103 0.33 6.04 -5.90
N TRP A 104 0.88 5.92 -7.11
CA TRP A 104 2.27 5.57 -7.35
C TRP A 104 3.18 6.80 -7.30
N HIS A 105 4.49 6.60 -7.21
CA HIS A 105 5.46 7.69 -6.96
C HIS A 105 5.50 8.76 -8.05
N ASN A 106 5.08 8.42 -9.27
CA ASN A 106 4.93 9.37 -10.39
C ASN A 106 3.63 10.18 -10.34
N GLY A 107 2.79 10.01 -9.31
CA GLY A 107 1.50 10.67 -9.13
C GLY A 107 0.33 9.99 -9.82
N SER A 108 0.54 8.87 -10.53
CA SER A 108 -0.55 8.12 -11.16
C SER A 108 -1.37 7.35 -10.12
N ALA A 109 -2.70 7.42 -10.21
CA ALA A 109 -3.56 6.48 -9.52
C ALA A 109 -3.50 5.12 -10.24
N VAL A 110 -3.25 4.05 -9.50
CA VAL A 110 -3.12 2.68 -10.02
C VAL A 110 -4.19 1.77 -9.42
N PRO A 111 -4.66 0.76 -10.17
CA PRO A 111 -5.61 -0.21 -9.65
C PRO A 111 -4.99 -1.04 -8.52
N TRP A 112 -5.75 -1.25 -7.44
CA TRP A 112 -5.33 -2.04 -6.28
C TRP A 112 -5.09 -3.52 -6.61
N ASP A 113 -5.99 -4.09 -7.40
CA ASP A 113 -6.05 -5.49 -7.81
C ASP A 113 -5.63 -5.68 -9.28
N GLY A 114 -4.90 -4.71 -9.83
CA GLY A 114 -4.44 -4.72 -11.21
C GLY A 114 -3.00 -5.22 -11.39
N PRO A 115 -2.45 -5.07 -12.62
CA PRO A 115 -1.08 -5.46 -12.90
C PRO A 115 -0.08 -4.69 -12.03
N ASP A 116 1.08 -5.29 -11.79
CA ASP A 116 2.15 -4.69 -11.00
C ASP A 116 2.62 -3.35 -11.61
N PRO A 117 2.43 -2.22 -10.91
CA PRO A 117 2.87 -0.90 -11.37
C PRO A 117 4.36 -0.81 -11.70
N ARG A 118 5.19 -1.66 -11.07
CA ARG A 118 6.63 -1.71 -11.35
C ARG A 118 6.92 -2.11 -12.79
N VAL A 119 6.05 -2.88 -13.43
CA VAL A 119 6.26 -3.34 -14.81
C VAL A 119 6.03 -2.22 -15.82
N TYR A 120 4.93 -1.47 -15.68
CA TYR A 120 4.52 -0.46 -16.67
C TYR A 120 4.85 0.99 -16.28
N ILE A 121 5.16 1.27 -15.01
CA ILE A 121 5.62 2.60 -14.56
C ILE A 121 7.14 2.61 -14.37
N ASP A 122 7.68 1.62 -13.66
CA ASP A 122 9.13 1.61 -13.32
C ASP A 122 9.97 0.90 -14.39
N GLY A 123 9.35 0.26 -15.37
CA GLY A 123 10.03 -0.48 -16.44
C GLY A 123 10.74 -1.74 -15.96
N ARG A 124 10.34 -2.29 -14.81
CA ARG A 124 10.90 -3.55 -14.28
C ARG A 124 10.48 -4.71 -15.19
N LYS A 125 11.44 -5.51 -15.64
CA LYS A 125 11.13 -6.76 -16.36
C LYS A 125 10.35 -7.68 -15.42
N ALA A 126 9.22 -8.20 -15.92
CA ALA A 126 8.39 -9.19 -15.23
C ALA A 126 9.18 -10.48 -14.94
#